data_AF-A0A960RPI9-F1
#
_entry.id   AF-A0A960RPI9-F1
#
_cell.length_a   1.000
_cell.length_b   1.000
_cell.length_c   1.000
_cell.angle_alpha   90.00
_cell.angle_beta   90.00
_cell.angle_gamma   90.00
#
_symmetry.space_group_name_H-M   'P 1'
#
loop_
_entity.id
_entity.type
_entity.pdbx_description
1 polymer ?
#
loop_
_entity_poly.entity_id
_entity_poly.type
_entity_poly.pdbx_seq_one_letter_code
_entity_poly.pdbx_strand_id
1 'polypeptide(L)'
;FKTLGKEVQGPPGSWQSGSKALREFLTGKVHIDASEIVLLDGSGLSRYNLISPLQMVDFLSWAGSNVVFGSEFKAALSIAGIDGTLKNRCLNLRGKLRGKTGTMTGVSSLCGYLFTKDGEELAFTIIVNGTTKPQQDIREKLIDPICVTLGNFSRR
;
A
#
# COMPACT_ATOMS: atom_id res chain seq x y z
N PHE A 1 0.08 -4.49 15.56
CA PHE A 1 0.26 -5.92 15.25
C PHE A 1 0.02 -6.83 16.46
N LYS A 2 0.90 -6.82 17.48
CA LYS A 2 0.68 -7.66 18.70
C LYS A 2 -0.60 -7.33 19.46
N THR A 3 -0.99 -6.05 19.51
CA THR A 3 -2.28 -5.63 20.09
C THR A 3 -3.45 -6.25 19.35
N LEU A 4 -3.49 -6.18 18.01
CA LEU A 4 -4.50 -6.87 17.19
C LEU A 4 -4.54 -8.37 17.50
N GLY A 5 -3.37 -9.02 17.58
CA GLY A 5 -3.28 -10.43 17.95
C GLY A 5 -3.88 -10.72 19.33
N LYS A 6 -3.61 -9.87 20.33
CA LYS A 6 -4.20 -9.99 21.66
C LYS A 6 -5.73 -9.84 21.63
N GLU A 7 -6.24 -8.82 20.94
CA GLU A 7 -7.68 -8.52 20.92
C GLU A 7 -8.50 -9.56 20.16
N VAL A 8 -7.95 -10.14 19.09
CA VAL A 8 -8.68 -11.10 18.23
C VAL A 8 -8.45 -12.56 18.65
N GLN A 9 -7.23 -12.92 19.07
CA GLN A 9 -6.85 -14.31 19.37
C GLN A 9 -6.72 -14.59 20.87
N GLY A 10 -6.81 -13.56 21.72
CA GLY A 10 -6.60 -13.64 23.16
C GLY A 10 -5.16 -13.35 23.60
N PRO A 11 -4.95 -13.11 24.91
CA PRO A 11 -3.63 -12.83 25.48
C PRO A 11 -2.77 -14.09 25.61
N PRO A 12 -1.43 -13.98 25.56
CA PRO A 12 -0.67 -12.75 25.27
C PRO A 12 -0.61 -12.44 23.77
N GLY A 13 -0.50 -11.15 23.43
CA GLY A 13 -0.28 -10.71 22.04
C GLY A 13 1.11 -11.08 21.54
N SER A 14 1.20 -11.78 20.41
CA SER A 14 2.44 -12.26 19.80
C SER A 14 2.50 -11.90 18.32
N TRP A 15 3.64 -12.17 17.68
CA TRP A 15 3.75 -12.03 16.22
C TRP A 15 2.84 -13.04 15.53
N GLN A 16 2.87 -14.30 15.97
CA GLN A 16 2.02 -15.37 15.43
C GLN A 16 0.53 -15.05 15.56
N SER A 17 0.09 -14.53 16.71
CA SER A 17 -1.32 -14.16 16.89
C SER A 17 -1.69 -12.93 16.06
N GLY A 18 -0.78 -11.98 15.88
CA GLY A 18 -0.97 -10.85 14.96
C GLY A 18 -1.11 -11.29 13.50
N SER A 19 -0.24 -12.20 13.04
CA SER A 19 -0.27 -12.78 11.70
C SER A 19 -1.60 -13.50 11.44
N LYS A 20 -2.01 -14.33 12.40
CA LYS A 20 -3.27 -15.09 12.33
C LYS A 20 -4.48 -14.16 12.29
N ALA A 21 -4.54 -13.18 13.19
CA ALA A 21 -5.63 -12.20 13.24
C ALA A 21 -5.74 -11.42 11.92
N LEU A 22 -4.61 -11.02 11.33
CA LEU A 22 -4.60 -10.29 10.06
C LEU A 22 -5.06 -11.17 8.90
N ARG A 23 -4.65 -12.45 8.86
CA ARG A 23 -5.12 -13.40 7.84
C ARG A 23 -6.62 -13.63 7.94
N GLU A 24 -7.15 -13.86 9.14
CA GLU A 24 -8.61 -14.03 9.36
C GLU A 24 -9.40 -12.77 8.98
N PHE A 25 -8.85 -11.58 9.24
CA PHE A 25 -9.45 -10.33 8.80
C PHE A 25 -9.50 -10.20 7.27
N LEU A 26 -8.38 -10.47 6.59
CA LEU A 26 -8.28 -10.36 5.13
C LEU A 26 -9.25 -11.33 4.44
N THR A 27 -9.35 -12.57 4.90
CA THR A 27 -10.26 -13.56 4.32
C THR A 27 -11.72 -13.33 4.72
N GLY A 28 -11.97 -13.06 6.00
CA GLY A 28 -13.33 -13.02 6.55
C GLY A 28 -14.05 -11.68 6.40
N LYS A 29 -13.32 -10.56 6.31
CA LYS A 29 -13.91 -9.21 6.22
C LYS A 29 -13.63 -8.52 4.89
N VAL A 30 -12.43 -8.70 4.36
CA VAL A 30 -12.01 -8.07 3.09
C VAL A 30 -12.31 -8.97 1.89
N HIS A 31 -12.51 -10.28 2.12
CA HIS A 31 -12.75 -11.30 1.09
C HIS A 31 -11.61 -11.44 0.08
N ILE A 32 -10.38 -11.24 0.54
CA ILE A 32 -9.17 -11.48 -0.25
C ILE A 32 -8.72 -12.92 -0.02
N ASP A 33 -8.36 -13.63 -1.10
CA ASP A 33 -7.70 -14.92 -0.97
C ASP A 33 -6.31 -14.72 -0.33
N ALA A 34 -6.18 -15.20 0.91
CA ALA A 34 -4.96 -15.14 1.68
C ALA A 34 -4.16 -16.44 1.62
N SER A 35 -4.50 -17.39 0.74
CA SER A 35 -3.76 -18.65 0.53
C SER A 35 -2.25 -18.41 0.41
N GLU A 36 -1.88 -17.49 -0.48
CA GLU A 36 -0.49 -17.11 -0.81
C GLU A 36 0.02 -15.87 -0.03
N ILE A 37 -0.78 -15.31 0.89
CA ILE A 37 -0.35 -14.15 1.70
C ILE A 37 0.47 -14.63 2.90
N VAL A 38 1.65 -14.06 3.07
CA VAL A 38 2.51 -14.26 4.24
C VAL A 38 2.77 -12.92 4.91
N LEU A 39 2.33 -12.76 6.16
CA LEU A 39 2.48 -11.52 6.93
C LEU A 39 3.09 -11.85 8.29
N LEU A 40 4.38 -11.64 8.46
CA LEU A 40 5.13 -11.95 9.68
C LEU A 40 5.25 -10.77 10.65
N ASP A 41 5.06 -9.56 10.15
CA ASP A 41 5.00 -8.34 10.96
C ASP A 41 4.02 -7.32 10.39
N GLY A 42 3.80 -6.24 11.14
CA GLY A 42 2.94 -5.13 10.71
C GLY A 42 3.70 -3.94 10.11
N SER A 43 5.04 -3.96 10.10
CA SER A 43 5.86 -2.83 9.64
C SER A 43 6.35 -3.01 8.20
N GLY A 44 6.39 -4.25 7.70
CA GLY A 44 6.97 -4.58 6.41
C GLY A 44 8.48 -4.84 6.43
N LEU A 45 9.11 -4.97 7.61
CA LEU A 45 10.58 -5.15 7.72
C LEU A 45 11.03 -6.60 7.48
N SER A 46 10.16 -7.57 7.75
CA SER A 46 10.41 -8.96 7.41
C SER A 46 10.49 -9.12 5.90
N ARG A 47 11.61 -9.66 5.42
CA ARG A 47 11.80 -10.02 4.00
C ARG A 47 10.92 -11.17 3.54
N TYR A 48 10.29 -11.87 4.48
CA TYR A 48 9.38 -12.98 4.22
C TYR A 48 7.92 -12.54 4.15
N ASN A 49 7.63 -11.24 4.27
CA ASN A 49 6.30 -10.73 3.96
C ASN A 49 6.04 -10.87 2.45
N LEU A 50 4.93 -11.50 2.10
CA LEU A 50 4.50 -11.73 0.72
C LEU A 50 3.05 -11.29 0.55
N ILE A 51 2.85 -10.43 -0.44
CA ILE A 51 1.53 -9.99 -0.92
C ILE A 51 1.67 -9.61 -2.40
N SER A 52 0.69 -10.00 -3.21
CA SER A 52 0.66 -9.63 -4.62
C SER A 52 0.16 -8.18 -4.81
N PRO A 53 0.51 -7.52 -5.93
CA PRO A 53 -0.06 -6.22 -6.26
C PRO A 53 -1.59 -6.24 -6.34
N LEU A 54 -2.18 -7.33 -6.85
CA LEU A 54 -3.63 -7.49 -6.97
C LEU A 54 -4.30 -7.52 -5.58
N GLN A 55 -3.82 -8.37 -4.67
CA GLN A 55 -4.32 -8.43 -3.29
C GLN A 55 -4.21 -7.09 -2.57
N MET A 56 -3.14 -6.33 -2.80
CA MET A 56 -3.00 -4.99 -2.23
C MET A 56 -4.00 -3.99 -2.82
N VAL A 57 -4.26 -4.05 -4.13
CA VAL A 57 -5.30 -3.21 -4.78
C VAL A 57 -6.69 -3.57 -4.29
N ASP A 58 -7.00 -4.86 -4.09
CA ASP A 58 -8.27 -5.30 -3.52
C ASP A 58 -8.44 -4.76 -2.09
N PHE A 59 -7.38 -4.83 -1.28
CA PHE A 59 -7.38 -4.28 0.08
C PHE A 59 -7.59 -2.77 0.09
N LEU A 60 -6.87 -2.03 -0.77
CA LEU A 60 -7.06 -0.58 -0.92
C LEU A 60 -8.48 -0.25 -1.38
N SER A 61 -9.01 -0.96 -2.36
CA SER A 61 -10.37 -0.73 -2.87
C SER A 61 -11.42 -0.95 -1.78
N TRP A 62 -11.26 -1.99 -0.96
CA TRP A 62 -12.13 -2.24 0.19
C TRP A 62 -11.98 -1.16 1.29
N ALA A 63 -10.74 -0.81 1.64
CA ALA A 63 -10.49 0.15 2.72
C ALA A 63 -10.95 1.57 2.36
N GLY A 64 -10.63 2.01 1.14
CA GLY A 64 -10.95 3.34 0.65
C GLY A 64 -12.43 3.57 0.34
N SER A 65 -13.20 2.51 0.09
CA SER A 65 -14.65 2.57 -0.12
C SER A 65 -15.46 2.37 1.17
N ASN A 66 -14.82 2.10 2.30
CA ASN A 66 -15.51 1.93 3.57
C ASN A 66 -16.13 3.25 4.06
N VAL A 67 -17.44 3.25 4.30
CA VAL A 67 -18.20 4.45 4.70
C VAL A 67 -17.87 4.98 6.09
N VAL A 68 -17.28 4.15 6.97
CA VAL A 68 -17.01 4.51 8.37
C VAL A 68 -15.61 5.12 8.54
N PHE A 69 -14.62 4.62 7.79
CA PHE A 69 -13.22 5.02 8.00
C PHE A 69 -12.44 5.29 6.71
N GLY A 70 -13.04 5.17 5.53
CA GLY A 70 -12.32 5.27 4.26
C GLY A 70 -11.67 6.64 4.04
N SER A 71 -12.33 7.71 4.48
CA SER A 71 -11.78 9.08 4.48
C SER A 71 -10.52 9.19 5.35
N GLU A 72 -10.58 8.70 6.57
CA GLU A 72 -9.51 8.72 7.55
C GLU A 72 -8.34 7.83 7.11
N PHE A 73 -8.65 6.67 6.52
CA PHE A 73 -7.66 5.77 5.95
C PHE A 73 -6.86 6.45 4.84
N LYS A 74 -7.56 7.13 3.90
CA LYS A 74 -6.90 7.92 2.84
C LYS A 74 -6.15 9.14 3.42
N ALA A 75 -6.68 9.75 4.48
CA ALA A 75 -6.06 10.89 5.14
C ALA A 75 -4.72 10.53 5.80
N ALA A 76 -4.57 9.30 6.29
CA ALA A 76 -3.34 8.81 6.91
C ALA A 76 -2.19 8.55 5.91
N LEU A 77 -2.47 8.52 4.61
CA LEU A 77 -1.46 8.34 3.57
C LEU A 77 -0.75 9.67 3.24
N SER A 78 0.54 9.59 2.92
CA SER A 78 1.30 10.76 2.49
C SER A 78 0.76 11.32 1.18
N ILE A 79 0.76 12.64 1.03
CA ILE A 79 0.27 13.35 -0.15
C ILE A 79 1.47 13.76 -1.02
N ALA A 80 1.42 13.42 -2.31
CA ALA A 80 2.46 13.77 -3.28
C ALA A 80 2.73 15.28 -3.31
N GLY A 81 4.01 15.64 -3.22
CA GLY A 81 4.49 17.01 -3.17
C GLY A 81 4.25 17.75 -1.86
N ILE A 82 3.52 17.18 -0.88
CA ILE A 82 3.09 17.94 0.30
C ILE A 82 3.75 17.43 1.57
N ASP A 83 3.70 16.12 1.87
CA ASP A 83 4.15 15.62 3.16
C ASP A 83 4.80 14.23 3.13
N GLY A 84 5.30 13.84 4.31
CA GLY A 84 5.85 12.52 4.59
C GLY A 84 6.88 12.07 3.55
N THR A 85 6.74 10.82 3.12
CA THR A 85 7.69 10.18 2.20
C THR A 85 7.49 10.56 0.73
N LEU A 86 6.44 11.33 0.42
CA LEU A 86 6.12 11.78 -0.93
C LEU A 86 6.29 13.30 -1.11
N LYS A 87 6.74 14.03 -0.08
CA LYS A 87 6.92 15.49 -0.10
C LYS A 87 7.70 16.02 -1.31
N ASN A 88 8.68 15.27 -1.80
CA ASN A 88 9.54 15.63 -2.93
C ASN A 88 9.38 14.66 -4.12
N ARG A 89 8.27 13.92 -4.21
CA ARG A 89 8.02 12.89 -5.23
C ARG A 89 6.71 13.15 -5.96
N CYS A 90 6.61 12.63 -7.19
CA CYS A 90 5.41 12.76 -8.03
C CYS A 90 4.87 14.20 -8.10
N LEU A 91 5.73 15.21 -8.27
CA LEU A 91 5.33 16.64 -8.21
C LEU A 91 4.27 17.03 -9.25
N ASN A 92 4.25 16.34 -10.41
CA ASN A 92 3.20 16.51 -11.43
C ASN A 92 1.79 16.11 -10.93
N LEU A 93 1.73 15.33 -9.85
CA LEU A 93 0.51 14.86 -9.19
C LEU A 93 0.34 15.49 -7.81
N ARG A 94 0.93 16.68 -7.58
CA ARG A 94 0.84 17.40 -6.30
C ARG A 94 -0.62 17.47 -5.83
N GLY A 95 -0.89 16.96 -4.63
CA GLY A 95 -2.25 16.93 -4.05
C GLY A 95 -3.22 15.91 -4.66
N LYS A 96 -2.87 15.27 -5.78
CA LYS A 96 -3.72 14.31 -6.50
C LYS A 96 -3.39 12.85 -6.23
N LEU A 97 -2.21 12.58 -5.65
CA LEU A 97 -1.79 11.23 -5.26
C LEU A 97 -1.62 11.16 -3.74
N ARG A 98 -2.22 10.14 -3.13
CA ARG A 98 -2.04 9.75 -1.73
C ARG A 98 -1.47 8.35 -1.71
N GLY A 99 -0.37 8.12 -0.99
CA GLY A 99 0.25 6.80 -0.99
C GLY A 99 1.16 6.49 0.18
N LYS A 100 1.41 5.18 0.33
CA LYS A 100 2.38 4.63 1.26
C LYS A 100 3.58 4.10 0.48
N THR A 101 4.76 4.53 0.88
CA THR A 101 6.03 4.04 0.33
C THR A 101 6.55 2.84 1.13
N GLY A 102 7.24 1.93 0.42
CA GLY A 102 8.05 0.87 1.00
C GLY A 102 9.44 0.86 0.36
N THR A 103 10.49 0.72 1.16
CA THR A 103 11.87 0.70 0.65
C THR A 103 12.76 -0.15 1.55
N MET A 104 13.44 -1.12 0.95
CA MET A 104 14.48 -1.93 1.57
C MET A 104 15.59 -2.19 0.54
N THR A 105 16.71 -2.77 0.95
CA THR A 105 17.72 -3.25 -0.01
C THR A 105 17.09 -4.25 -0.97
N GLY A 106 17.12 -3.93 -2.27
CA GLY A 106 16.56 -4.73 -3.35
C GLY A 106 15.04 -4.62 -3.54
N VAL A 107 14.35 -3.76 -2.77
CA VAL A 107 12.88 -3.62 -2.82
C VAL A 107 12.48 -2.15 -2.83
N SER A 108 11.56 -1.77 -3.72
CA SER A 108 10.89 -0.47 -3.71
C SER A 108 9.43 -0.64 -4.10
N SER A 109 8.54 -0.02 -3.33
CA SER A 109 7.11 -0.08 -3.58
C SER A 109 6.41 1.25 -3.30
N LEU A 110 5.29 1.44 -3.97
CA LEU A 110 4.35 2.53 -3.73
C LEU A 110 2.94 2.02 -4.02
N CYS A 111 2.04 2.20 -3.06
CA CYS A 111 0.63 1.91 -3.24
C CYS A 111 -0.23 3.04 -2.68
N GLY A 112 -1.48 3.13 -3.12
CA GLY A 112 -2.43 4.12 -2.63
C GLY A 112 -3.46 4.49 -3.68
N TYR A 113 -3.83 5.76 -3.70
CA TYR A 113 -4.88 6.32 -4.56
C TYR A 113 -4.35 7.50 -5.36
N LEU A 114 -4.81 7.65 -6.59
CA LEU A 114 -4.56 8.84 -7.40
C LEU A 114 -5.77 9.18 -8.25
N PHE A 115 -5.89 10.45 -8.63
CA PHE A 115 -6.87 10.90 -9.62
C PHE A 115 -6.26 10.94 -11.02
N THR A 116 -6.98 10.36 -11.99
CA THR A 116 -6.68 10.43 -13.43
C THR A 116 -6.92 11.83 -13.98
N LYS A 117 -6.62 12.03 -15.27
CA LYS A 117 -6.87 13.29 -15.97
C LYS A 117 -8.36 13.63 -16.02
N ASP A 118 -9.19 12.60 -16.12
CA ASP A 118 -10.65 12.71 -16.20
C ASP A 118 -11.32 12.84 -14.82
N GLY A 119 -10.55 12.82 -13.73
CA GLY A 119 -11.07 12.92 -12.36
C GLY A 119 -11.56 11.61 -11.75
N GLU A 120 -11.36 10.48 -12.44
CA GLU A 120 -11.59 9.15 -11.86
C GLU A 120 -10.52 8.84 -10.81
N GLU A 121 -10.93 8.36 -9.63
CA GLU A 121 -10.02 7.87 -8.59
C GLU A 121 -9.61 6.41 -8.88
N LEU A 122 -8.30 6.14 -8.86
CA LEU A 122 -7.75 4.79 -9.03
C LEU A 122 -7.04 4.36 -7.74
N ALA A 123 -7.31 3.13 -7.31
CA ALA A 123 -6.41 2.40 -6.41
C ALA A 123 -5.28 1.77 -7.22
N PHE A 124 -4.03 1.87 -6.75
CA PHE A 124 -2.89 1.32 -7.46
C PHE A 124 -1.87 0.72 -6.49
N THR A 125 -1.09 -0.24 -6.99
CA THR A 125 0.07 -0.82 -6.29
C THR A 125 1.18 -1.11 -7.27
N ILE A 126 2.39 -0.65 -6.95
CA ILE A 126 3.63 -0.95 -7.68
C ILE A 126 4.61 -1.58 -6.69
N ILE A 127 5.10 -2.77 -7.02
CA ILE A 127 6.10 -3.51 -6.23
C ILE A 127 7.25 -3.90 -7.16
N VAL A 128 8.46 -3.48 -6.81
CA VAL A 128 9.70 -3.80 -7.54
C VAL A 128 10.62 -4.55 -6.58
N ASN A 129 10.86 -5.83 -6.86
CA ASN A 129 11.75 -6.70 -6.09
C ASN A 129 12.97 -7.10 -6.91
N GLY A 130 14.04 -7.53 -6.24
CA GLY A 130 15.22 -8.13 -6.89
C GLY A 130 16.10 -7.16 -7.68
N THR A 131 15.94 -5.85 -7.46
CA THR A 131 16.72 -4.83 -8.17
C THR A 131 18.10 -4.63 -7.54
N THR A 132 19.12 -4.53 -8.39
CA THR A 132 20.48 -4.12 -8.01
C THR A 132 20.73 -2.62 -8.22
N LYS A 133 19.76 -1.90 -8.79
CA LYS A 133 19.86 -0.46 -8.99
C LYS A 133 19.64 0.30 -7.68
N PRO A 134 20.21 1.51 -7.54
CA PRO A 134 19.89 2.39 -6.41
C PRO A 134 18.38 2.59 -6.25
N GLN A 135 17.87 2.58 -5.02
CA GLN A 135 16.44 2.74 -4.75
C GLN A 135 15.92 4.10 -5.21
N GLN A 136 16.79 5.11 -5.26
CA GLN A 136 16.46 6.41 -5.86
C GLN A 136 16.13 6.29 -7.34
N ASP A 137 16.94 5.56 -8.12
CA ASP A 137 16.69 5.34 -9.54
C ASP A 137 15.36 4.61 -9.76
N ILE A 138 15.06 3.58 -8.97
CA ILE A 138 13.78 2.85 -9.10
C ILE A 138 12.60 3.75 -8.79
N ARG A 139 12.72 4.63 -7.79
CA ARG A 139 11.66 5.59 -7.47
C ARG A 139 11.48 6.61 -8.60
N GLU A 140 12.54 7.30 -9.00
CA GLU A 140 12.47 8.46 -9.90
C GLU A 140 12.32 8.09 -11.38
N LYS A 141 12.85 6.94 -11.80
CA LYS A 141 12.90 6.53 -13.22
C LYS A 141 11.90 5.44 -13.57
N LEU A 142 11.24 4.82 -12.59
CA LEU A 142 10.25 3.77 -12.83
C LEU A 142 8.94 4.04 -12.10
N ILE A 143 8.94 4.09 -10.77
CA ILE A 143 7.70 4.21 -9.98
C ILE A 143 7.00 5.55 -10.23
N ASP A 144 7.71 6.68 -10.05
CA ASP A 144 7.13 8.01 -10.22
C ASP A 144 6.61 8.24 -11.65
N PRO A 145 7.34 7.87 -12.72
CA PRO A 145 6.83 7.91 -14.09
C PRO A 145 5.56 7.08 -14.31
N ILE A 146 5.47 5.85 -13.77
CA ILE A 146 4.24 5.05 -13.85
C ILE A 146 3.07 5.78 -13.19
N CYS A 147 3.29 6.37 -12.01
CA CYS A 147 2.26 7.17 -11.35
C CYS A 147 1.81 8.35 -12.24
N VAL A 148 2.75 9.06 -12.87
CA VAL A 148 2.43 10.17 -13.79
C VAL A 148 1.62 9.68 -14.99
N THR A 149 1.97 8.52 -15.57
CA THR A 149 1.20 7.89 -16.65
C THR A 149 -0.23 7.60 -16.21
N LEU A 150 -0.42 7.01 -15.02
CA LEU A 150 -1.74 6.74 -14.46
C LEU A 150 -2.53 8.03 -14.20
N GLY A 151 -1.90 9.06 -13.64
CA GLY A 151 -2.53 10.35 -13.38
C GLY A 151 -2.88 11.13 -14.65
N ASN A 152 -2.19 10.87 -15.76
CA ASN A 152 -2.50 11.45 -17.08
C ASN A 152 -3.45 10.58 -17.91
N PHE A 153 -3.81 9.39 -17.44
CA PHE A 153 -4.72 8.50 -18.13
C PHE A 153 -6.06 9.20 -18.37
N SER A 154 -6.58 9.02 -19.58
CA SER A 154 -7.89 9.49 -20.01
C SER A 154 -8.55 8.40 -20.83
N ARG A 155 -9.85 8.21 -20.65
CA ARG A 155 -10.64 7.24 -21.42
C ARG A 155 -11.18 7.84 -22.74
N ARG A 156 -11.01 9.16 -22.94
CA ARG A 156 -11.54 9.92 -24.08
C ARG A 156 -10.50 10.10 -25.18
#